data_AF-A3IK52-F1
#
_entry.id   AF-A3IK52-F1
#
_cell.length_a   1.000
_cell.length_b   1.000
_cell.length_c   1.000
_cell.angle_alpha   90.00
_cell.angle_beta   90.00
_cell.angle_gamma   90.00
#
_symmetry.space_group_name_H-M   'P 1'
#
loop_
_entity.id
_entity.type
_entity.pdbx_description
1 polymer ?
#
loop_
_entity_poly.entity_id
_entity_poly.type
_entity_poly.pdbx_seq_one_letter_code
_entity_poly.pdbx_strand_id
1 'polypeptide(L)'
;MINLEKLQRDLDELPKEAQELLIDFVELLKKMYSPSNQQETSKTLTLEQRRAFLKLPLSERRRILSQQAAEMEKHYQENTDWKEFLAGDIIDY
;
A
#
# COMPACT_ATOMS: atom_id res chain seq x y z
N MET A 1 -10.40 -17.89 16.86
CA MET A 1 -11.42 -16.82 16.88
C MET A 1 -10.96 -15.75 17.85
N ILE A 2 -10.97 -14.48 17.45
CA ILE A 2 -10.61 -13.38 18.34
C ILE A 2 -11.75 -13.19 19.34
N ASN A 3 -11.44 -13.19 20.64
CA ASN A 3 -12.42 -12.95 21.69
C ASN A 3 -12.51 -11.44 21.96
N LEU A 4 -13.56 -10.83 21.43
CA LEU A 4 -13.74 -9.38 21.44
C LEU A 4 -13.91 -8.81 22.86
N GLU A 5 -14.56 -9.54 23.75
CA GLU A 5 -14.77 -9.09 25.13
C GLU A 5 -13.48 -9.08 25.94
N LYS A 6 -12.61 -10.08 25.70
CA LYS A 6 -11.29 -10.10 26.34
C LYS A 6 -10.44 -8.93 25.85
N LEU A 7 -10.42 -8.69 24.54
CA LEU A 7 -9.68 -7.56 23.95
C LEU A 7 -10.17 -6.22 24.50
N GLN A 8 -11.49 -6.05 24.68
CA GLN A 8 -12.06 -4.82 25.20
C GLN A 8 -11.65 -4.57 26.66
N ARG A 9 -11.64 -5.62 27.49
CA ARG A 9 -11.11 -5.54 28.86
C ARG A 9 -9.62 -5.19 28.87
N ASP A 10 -8.83 -5.85 28.04
CA ASP A 10 -7.38 -5.61 27.95
C ASP A 10 -7.07 -4.17 27.48
N LEU A 11 -7.93 -3.57 26.65
CA LEU A 11 -7.81 -2.18 26.21
C LEU A 11 -8.21 -1.18 27.30
N ASP A 12 -9.29 -1.47 28.05
CA ASP A 12 -9.77 -0.62 29.14
C ASP A 12 -8.78 -0.59 30.33
N GLU A 13 -7.99 -1.65 30.51
CA GLU A 13 -6.92 -1.75 31.53
C GLU A 13 -5.65 -0.98 31.15
N LEU A 14 -5.51 -0.52 29.90
CA LEU A 14 -4.34 0.24 29.48
C LEU A 14 -4.32 1.67 30.08
N PRO A 15 -3.14 2.27 30.25
CA PRO A 15 -3.00 3.69 30.55
C PRO A 15 -3.68 4.55 29.48
N LYS A 16 -4.23 5.71 29.88
CA LYS A 16 -4.95 6.60 28.96
C LYS A 16 -4.09 7.06 27.79
N GLU A 17 -2.81 7.29 28.03
CA GLU A 17 -1.82 7.69 27.03
C GLU A 17 -1.64 6.59 25.97
N ALA A 18 -1.70 5.32 26.37
CA ALA A 18 -1.61 4.18 25.45
C ALA A 18 -2.91 3.99 24.67
N GLN A 19 -4.07 4.26 25.27
CA GLN A 19 -5.36 4.25 24.59
C GLN A 19 -5.43 5.34 23.50
N GLU A 20 -4.97 6.55 23.80
CA GLU A 20 -4.86 7.66 22.83
C GLU A 20 -3.95 7.29 21.65
N LEU A 21 -2.77 6.73 21.93
CA LEU A 21 -1.85 6.28 20.88
C LEU A 21 -2.46 5.20 19.97
N LEU A 22 -3.26 4.28 20.54
CA LEU A 22 -3.95 3.26 19.75
C LEU A 22 -5.04 3.85 18.87
N ILE A 23 -5.74 4.89 19.34
CA ILE A 23 -6.72 5.62 18.54
C ILE A 23 -6.03 6.30 17.35
N ASP A 24 -4.94 7.04 17.60
CA ASP A 24 -4.14 7.70 16.56
C ASP A 24 -3.61 6.68 15.55
N PHE A 25 -3.13 5.53 16.01
CA PHE A 25 -2.67 4.45 15.15
C PHE A 25 -3.79 3.86 14.30
N VAL A 26 -4.98 3.64 14.88
CA VAL A 26 -6.16 3.18 14.13
C VAL A 26 -6.61 4.23 13.11
N GLU A 27 -6.54 5.52 13.42
CA GLU A 27 -6.80 6.59 12.47
C GLU A 27 -5.79 6.62 11.33
N LEU A 28 -4.51 6.42 11.63
CA LEU A 28 -3.44 6.27 10.63
C LEU A 28 -3.69 5.05 9.73
N LEU A 29 -4.05 3.91 10.30
CA LEU A 29 -4.43 2.71 9.53
C LEU A 29 -5.65 2.97 8.65
N LYS A 30 -6.70 3.61 9.19
CA LYS A 30 -7.89 3.98 8.40
C LYS A 30 -7.53 4.90 7.24
N LYS A 31 -6.60 5.84 7.44
CA LYS A 31 -6.10 6.72 6.37
C LYS A 31 -5.32 5.94 5.30
N MET A 32 -4.43 5.03 5.69
CA MET A 32 -3.62 4.25 4.76
C MET A 32 -4.43 3.20 3.98
N TYR A 33 -5.42 2.59 4.62
CA TYR A 33 -6.29 1.57 4.02
C TYR A 33 -7.65 2.11 3.58
N SER A 34 -7.82 3.44 3.52
CA SER A 34 -9.07 4.05 3.04
C SER A 34 -9.35 3.57 1.60
N PRO A 35 -10.57 3.10 1.29
CA PRO A 35 -10.91 2.63 -0.05
C PRO A 35 -10.76 3.72 -1.11
N SER A 36 -10.76 5.01 -0.74
CA SER A 36 -10.43 6.12 -1.64
C SER A 36 -8.96 6.16 -2.05
N ASN A 37 -8.03 5.74 -1.17
CA ASN A 37 -6.60 5.58 -1.50
C ASN A 37 -6.31 4.28 -2.27
N GLN A 38 -7.29 3.38 -2.38
CA GLN A 38 -7.19 2.14 -3.16
C GLN A 38 -7.69 2.28 -4.60
N GLN A 39 -8.19 3.46 -5.00
CA GLN A 39 -8.64 3.68 -6.37
C GLN A 39 -7.50 3.64 -7.40
N GLU A 40 -6.24 3.92 -7.00
CA GLU A 40 -5.09 3.84 -7.90
C GLU A 40 -4.43 2.45 -7.99
N THR A 41 -4.76 1.50 -7.11
CA THR A 41 -4.13 0.17 -7.09
C THR A 41 -5.09 -1.00 -7.36
N SER A 42 -6.40 -0.73 -7.49
CA SER A 42 -7.44 -1.77 -7.50
C SER A 42 -7.75 -2.34 -8.89
N LYS A 43 -6.76 -3.00 -9.48
CA LYS A 43 -7.00 -4.29 -10.16
C LYS A 43 -5.87 -5.24 -9.79
N THR A 44 -6.01 -5.88 -8.62
CA THR A 44 -5.14 -7.00 -8.25
C THR A 44 -5.28 -8.10 -9.30
N LEU A 45 -4.25 -8.23 -10.15
CA LEU A 45 -4.24 -9.25 -11.20
C LEU A 45 -4.30 -10.65 -10.58
N THR A 46 -5.17 -11.50 -11.12
CA THR A 46 -5.23 -12.91 -10.73
C THR A 46 -3.94 -13.63 -11.14
N LEU A 47 -3.65 -14.77 -10.51
CA LEU A 47 -2.50 -15.61 -10.88
C LEU A 47 -2.56 -16.05 -12.36
N GLU A 48 -3.76 -16.28 -12.88
CA GLU A 48 -3.98 -16.64 -14.29
C GLU A 48 -3.60 -15.48 -15.22
N GLN A 49 -3.99 -14.26 -14.90
CA GLN A 49 -3.64 -13.06 -15.66
C GLN A 49 -2.13 -12.80 -15.67
N ARG A 50 -1.47 -12.97 -14.51
CA ARG A 50 0.00 -12.86 -14.41
C ARG A 50 0.71 -13.91 -15.26
N ARG A 51 0.23 -15.16 -15.24
CA ARG A 51 0.78 -16.24 -16.09
C ARG A 51 0.53 -15.98 -17.57
N ALA A 52 -0.64 -15.49 -17.94
CA ALA A 52 -0.97 -15.15 -19.32
C ALA A 52 -0.02 -14.07 -19.85
N PHE A 53 0.27 -13.04 -19.06
CA PHE A 53 1.25 -12.01 -19.42
C PHE A 53 2.65 -12.61 -19.67
N LEU A 54 3.13 -13.51 -18.80
CA LEU A 54 4.45 -14.12 -18.95
C LEU A 54 4.59 -15.03 -20.18
N LYS A 55 3.47 -15.56 -20.69
CA LYS A 55 3.44 -16.35 -21.92
C LYS A 55 3.55 -15.50 -23.19
N LEU A 56 3.40 -14.19 -23.09
CA LEU A 56 3.52 -13.30 -24.24
C LEU A 56 4.96 -13.23 -24.76
N PRO A 57 5.15 -13.04 -26.07
CA PRO A 57 6.46 -12.73 -26.65
C PRO A 57 7.11 -11.53 -25.96
N LEU A 58 8.44 -11.52 -25.92
CA LEU A 58 9.20 -10.46 -25.25
C LEU A 58 8.87 -9.06 -25.79
N SER A 59 8.66 -8.94 -27.10
CA SER A 59 8.25 -7.69 -27.75
C SER A 59 6.92 -7.17 -27.21
N GLU A 60 5.93 -8.04 -27.05
CA GLU A 60 4.60 -7.68 -26.61
C GLU A 60 4.59 -7.29 -25.12
N ARG A 61 5.34 -8.02 -24.29
CA ARG A 61 5.55 -7.64 -22.89
C ARG A 61 6.19 -6.27 -22.76
N ARG A 62 7.23 -5.99 -23.56
CA ARG A 62 7.90 -4.68 -23.57
C ARG A 62 6.94 -3.56 -23.97
N ARG A 63 6.13 -3.77 -25.01
CA ARG A 63 5.12 -2.81 -25.46
C ARG A 63 4.13 -2.45 -24.35
N ILE A 64 3.60 -3.46 -23.66
CA ILE A 64 2.64 -3.27 -22.56
C ILE A 64 3.30 -2.49 -21.40
N LEU A 65 4.50 -2.91 -20.99
CA LEU A 65 5.21 -2.24 -19.87
C LEU A 65 5.61 -0.81 -20.21
N SER A 66 6.03 -0.53 -21.46
CA SER A 66 6.35 0.84 -21.88
C SER A 66 5.14 1.76 -21.86
N GLN A 67 3.96 1.24 -22.24
CA GLN A 67 2.72 2.00 -22.20
C GLN A 67 2.34 2.33 -20.75
N GLN A 68 2.40 1.34 -19.86
CA GLN A 68 2.13 1.55 -18.43
C GLN A 68 3.10 2.56 -17.80
N ALA A 69 4.39 2.48 -18.14
CA ALA A 69 5.39 3.43 -17.64
C ALA A 69 5.09 4.88 -18.08
N ALA A 70 4.68 5.07 -19.33
CA ALA A 70 4.29 6.39 -19.84
C ALA A 70 3.04 6.96 -19.15
N GLU A 71 2.06 6.10 -18.85
CA GLU A 71 0.86 6.50 -18.09
C GLU A 71 1.21 6.93 -16.65
N MET A 72 2.21 6.30 -16.04
CA MET A 72 2.69 6.63 -14.69
C MET A 72 3.54 7.90 -14.64
N GLU A 73 4.16 8.31 -15.75
CA GLU A 73 5.06 9.47 -15.81
C GLU A 73 4.39 10.75 -15.26
N LYS A 74 3.13 10.99 -15.65
CA LYS A 74 2.36 12.16 -15.21
C LYS A 74 2.25 12.22 -13.68
N HIS A 75 1.97 11.08 -13.04
CA HIS A 75 1.81 10.99 -11.59
C HIS A 75 3.13 11.32 -10.86
N TYR A 76 4.28 10.83 -11.36
CA TYR A 76 5.59 11.12 -10.78
C TYR A 76 6.12 12.53 -11.08
N GLN A 77 5.64 13.18 -12.14
CA GLN A 77 5.92 14.58 -12.42
C GLN A 77 5.17 15.52 -11.46
N GLU A 78 3.91 15.19 -11.15
CA GLU A 78 3.03 16.02 -10.31
C GLU A 78 3.25 15.78 -8.81
N ASN A 79 3.49 14.54 -8.39
CA ASN A 79 3.78 14.19 -7.00
C ASN A 79 5.30 14.04 -6.81
N THR A 80 5.89 14.73 -5.81
CA THR A 80 7.32 14.65 -5.49
C THR A 80 7.64 13.92 -4.18
N ASP A 81 6.64 13.33 -3.52
CA ASP A 81 6.77 12.55 -2.28
C ASP A 81 7.76 11.38 -2.46
N TRP A 82 7.85 10.84 -3.68
CA TRP A 82 8.82 9.80 -4.02
C TRP A 82 10.29 10.27 -3.89
N LYS A 83 10.57 11.57 -4.03
CA LYS A 83 11.93 12.13 -3.84
C LYS A 83 12.33 12.13 -2.37
N GLU A 84 11.39 12.34 -1.47
CA GLU A 84 11.63 12.27 -0.03
C GLU A 84 11.91 10.83 0.41
N PHE A 85 11.23 9.85 -0.19
CA PHE A 85 11.49 8.42 0.06
C PHE A 85 12.90 7.98 -0.36
N LEU A 86 13.47 8.57 -1.42
CA LEU A 86 14.85 8.30 -1.88
C LEU A 86 15.93 8.98 -1.02
N ALA A 87 15.56 9.91 -0.13
CA ALA A 87 16.49 10.59 0.76
C ALA A 87 16.71 9.85 2.10
N GLY A 88 16.06 8.69 2.29
CA GLY A 88 16.35 7.80 3.41
C GLY A 88 17.65 7.04 3.20
N ASP A 89 18.49 6.99 4.22
CA ASP A 89 19.73 6.20 4.22
C ASP A 89 19.36 4.71 4.04
N ILE A 90 19.85 4.08 2.97
CA ILE A 90 19.67 2.64 2.76
C ILE A 90 20.61 1.94 3.76
N ILE A 91 20.07 1.48 4.88
CA ILE A 91 20.82 0.68 5.85
C ILE A 91 20.95 -0.73 5.27
N ASP A 92 22.13 -1.06 4.73
CA ASP A 92 22.54 -2.44 4.51
C ASP A 92 22.87 -3.07 5.87
N TYR A 93 22.20 -4.18 6.19
CA TYR A 93 22.42 -5.01 7.38
C TYR A 93 23.48 -6.08 7.15
#